data_AF-A0A354XNX5-F1
#
_entry.id   AF-A0A354XNX5-F1
#
_cell.length_a   1.000
_cell.length_b   1.000
_cell.length_c   1.000
_cell.angle_alpha   90.00
_cell.angle_beta   90.00
_cell.angle_gamma   90.00
#
_symmetry.space_group_name_H-M   'P 1'
#
loop_
_entity.id
_entity.type
_entity.pdbx_description
1 polymer ?
#
loop_
_entity_poly.entity_id
_entity_poly.type
_entity_poly.pdbx_seq_one_letter_code
_entity_poly.pdbx_strand_id
1 'polypeptide(L)' 'MAIPLLNCDMGESFGNWSIGLDADVMPYVDCANIACGYHA' A
#
# COMPACT_ATOMS: atom_id res chain seq x y z
N MET A 1 -12.51 22.14 9.97
CA MET A 1 -11.33 22.03 9.11
C MET A 1 -11.16 20.56 8.80
N ALA A 2 -11.17 20.16 7.52
CA ALA A 2 -10.97 18.77 7.13
C ALA A 2 -9.47 18.46 7.18
N ILE A 3 -9.11 17.35 7.82
CA ILE A 3 -7.74 16.82 7.80
C ILE A 3 -7.65 15.89 6.58
N PRO A 4 -6.67 16.07 5.67
CA PRO A 4 -6.51 15.17 4.53
C PRO A 4 -6.08 13.79 5.02
N LEU A 5 -6.60 12.75 4.35
CA LEU A 5 -6.17 11.37 4.55
C LEU A 5 -4.95 11.08 3.67
N LEU A 6 -3.98 10.34 4.23
CA LEU A 6 -2.83 9.84 3.49
C LEU A 6 -3.09 8.40 3.04
N ASN A 7 -2.92 8.14 1.74
CA ASN A 7 -3.03 6.81 1.17
C ASN A 7 -1.71 6.35 0.55
N CYS A 8 -1.54 5.04 0.42
CA CYS A 8 -0.41 4.41 -0.25
C CYS A 8 -0.87 3.14 -0.97
N ASP A 9 -0.33 2.91 -2.16
CA ASP A 9 -0.50 1.65 -2.89
C ASP A 9 0.34 0.56 -2.20
N MET A 10 -0.28 -0.58 -1.92
CA MET A 10 0.28 -1.66 -1.11
C MET A 10 -0.15 -3.02 -1.67
N GLY A 11 0.50 -4.09 -1.21
CA GLY A 11 0.22 -5.43 -1.71
C GLY A 11 0.66 -5.63 -3.16
N GLU A 12 1.59 -4.81 -3.67
CA GLU A 12 2.07 -4.87 -5.05
C GLU A 12 3.22 -5.89 -5.25
N SER A 13 3.46 -6.76 -4.27
CA SER A 13 4.36 -7.91 -4.43
C SER A 13 3.69 -9.00 -5.26
N PHE A 14 4.45 -9.67 -6.13
CA PHE A 14 3.90 -10.74 -7.00
C PHE A 14 4.83 -11.97 -7.03
N GLY A 15 4.29 -13.13 -6.65
CA GLY A 15 5.05 -14.38 -6.63
C GLY A 15 6.30 -14.29 -5.74
N ASN A 16 7.48 -14.47 -6.34
CA ASN A 16 8.76 -14.40 -5.63
C ASN A 16 9.34 -12.97 -5.51
N TRP A 17 8.69 -11.96 -6.10
CA TRP A 17 9.17 -10.58 -6.05
C TRP A 17 8.43 -9.80 -4.97
N SER A 18 9.20 -9.34 -3.98
CA SER A 18 8.73 -8.41 -2.97
C SER A 18 8.98 -6.97 -3.44
N ILE A 19 7.93 -6.15 -3.37
CA ILE A 19 7.95 -4.72 -3.71
C ILE A 19 7.37 -3.95 -2.52
N GLY A 20 7.93 -2.77 -2.25
CA GLY A 20 7.49 -1.89 -1.18
C GLY A 20 8.06 -2.24 0.20
N LEU A 21 7.59 -1.51 1.20
CA LEU A 21 7.90 -1.69 2.62
C LEU A 21 6.59 -1.66 3.40
N ASP A 22 5.63 -2.48 2.97
CA ASP A 22 4.24 -2.39 3.41
C ASP A 22 4.08 -2.40 4.93
N ALA A 23 4.80 -3.28 5.62
CA ALA A 23 4.77 -3.36 7.08
C ALA A 23 5.32 -2.10 7.77
N ASP A 24 6.33 -1.47 7.17
CA ASP A 24 6.97 -0.28 7.74
C ASP A 24 6.14 0.98 7.48
N VAL A 25 5.42 1.06 6.35
CA VAL A 25 4.62 2.24 5.97
C VAL A 25 3.21 2.20 6.56
N MET A 26 2.63 1.01 6.80
CA MET A 26 1.26 0.84 7.31
C MET A 26 0.92 1.68 8.56
N PRO A 27 1.83 1.87 9.55
CA PRO A 27 1.54 2.68 10.72
C PRO A 27 1.33 4.18 10.45
N TYR A 28 1.67 4.66 9.25
CA TYR A 28 1.68 6.10 8.92
C TYR A 28 0.59 6.52 7.92
N VAL A 29 -0.19 5.58 7.38
CA VAL A 29 -1.22 5.85 6.37
C VAL A 29 -2.63 5.65 6.93
N ASP A 30 -3.59 6.41 6.41
CA ASP A 30 -5.01 6.28 6.77
C ASP A 30 -5.71 5.24 5.89
N CYS A 31 -5.23 5.04 4.66
CA CYS A 31 -5.82 4.14 3.67
C CYS A 31 -4.74 3.38 2.90
N ALA A 32 -5.01 2.12 2.58
CA ALA A 32 -4.15 1.28 1.74
C ALA A 32 -4.91 0.87 0.47
N ASN A 33 -4.31 1.10 -0.70
CA ASN A 33 -4.87 0.68 -1.98
C ASN A 33 -4.22 -0.66 -2.36
N ILE A 34 -4.98 -1.75 -2.25
CA ILE A 34 -4.43 -3.10 -2.43
C ILE A 34 -4.48 -3.53 -3.90
N ALA A 35 -3.38 -4.03 -4.44
CA ALA A 35 -3.35 -4.62 -5.77
C ALA A 35 -4.26 -5.86 -5.89
N CYS A 36 -4.77 -6.10 -7.10
CA CYS A 36 -5.80 -7.11 -7.36
C CYS A 36 -5.35 -8.26 -8.28
N GLY A 37 -4.04 -8.41 -8.55
CA GLY A 37 -3.47 -9.55 -9.26
C GLY A 37 -3.34 -9.41 -10.78
N TYR A 38 -3.57 -8.21 -11.35
CA TYR A 38 -3.37 -7.95 -12.78
C TYR A 38 -2.10 -7.16 -13.07
N HIS A 39 -1.92 -6.00 -12.45
CA HIS A 39 -0.69 -5.21 -12.60
C HIS A 39 0.38 -5.60 -11.58
N ALA A 40 -0.07 -6.14 -10.45
CA ALA A 40 0.71 -6.69 -9.34
C ALA A 40 -0.21 -7.58 -8.50
#